data_AF-A0A5D6WEC2-F1
#
_entry.id   AF-A0A5D6WEC2-F1
#
_cell.length_a   1.000
_cell.length_b   1.000
_cell.length_c   1.000
_cell.angle_alpha   90.00
_cell.angle_beta   90.00
_cell.angle_gamma   90.00
#
_symmetry.space_group_name_H-M   'P 1'
#
loop_
_entity.id
_entity.type
_entity.pdbx_description
1 polymer ?
#
loop_
_entity_poly.entity_id
_entity_poly.type
_entity_poly.pdbx_seq_one_letter_code
_entity_poly.pdbx_strand_id
1 'polypeptide(L)'
;MVTNQYRGLGEYLKIFQPIYARRLEETRLENMRFAYYTSASTGINILKGRHLWMRAAACMNDYREIDYGIQLLNHTIYDSAKRRQRIQEISQQLHWGSNMLESMLSDLNRNEQQYITHTYLACVSEHAPEEKGRGRLSMWRAYGRKTGVAFVLNPNAIFRPLAPLPLLLSPVEYLTQEEFTDGFDWMLENVERNLSALQQHQPTMVLNYFVDMLMTSLFSIKNPGFIEEREWRFIYNESSQGRLAYDIEVVDGIPQIIYKLPICGPGDDYPGLPLQEALEEIIIGPSQYAEVIRTAYIKMLEEIGIKHAARLVSKSNIPLR
;
A
#
# COMPACT_ATOMS: atom_id res chain seq x y z
N MET A 1 -17.18 -6.95 -13.14
CA MET A 1 -18.30 -6.48 -12.32
C MET A 1 -17.79 -6.37 -10.89
N VAL A 2 -17.40 -5.16 -10.50
CA VAL A 2 -16.90 -4.83 -9.15
C VAL A 2 -18.11 -4.92 -8.20
N THR A 3 -17.96 -5.66 -7.10
CA THR A 3 -19.03 -6.03 -6.17
C THR A 3 -19.69 -4.80 -5.52
N ASN A 4 -21.01 -4.89 -5.26
CA ASN A 4 -21.89 -3.79 -4.83
C ASN A 4 -21.42 -2.99 -3.59
N GLN A 5 -20.46 -3.47 -2.81
CA GLN A 5 -19.82 -2.70 -1.73
C GLN A 5 -19.03 -1.49 -2.28
N TYR A 6 -18.37 -1.66 -3.44
CA TYR A 6 -17.64 -0.58 -4.13
C TYR A 6 -18.54 0.45 -4.83
N ARG A 7 -19.83 0.18 -5.04
CA ARG A 7 -20.72 1.16 -5.68
C ARG A 7 -21.09 2.31 -4.76
N GLY A 8 -21.34 2.02 -3.47
CA GLY A 8 -21.47 3.07 -2.45
C GLY A 8 -20.14 3.73 -2.14
N LEU A 9 -19.07 2.93 -2.00
CA LEU A 9 -17.69 3.44 -1.81
C LEU A 9 -17.19 4.28 -2.99
N GLY A 10 -17.61 4.04 -4.22
CA GLY A 10 -17.10 4.73 -5.42
C GLY A 10 -17.49 6.21 -5.49
N GLU A 11 -18.69 6.56 -5.02
CA GLU A 11 -19.11 7.96 -4.91
C GLU A 11 -18.35 8.67 -3.78
N TYR A 12 -18.25 8.04 -2.61
CA TYR A 12 -17.49 8.57 -1.47
C TYR A 12 -16.00 8.70 -1.80
N LEU A 13 -15.43 7.76 -2.55
CA LEU A 13 -14.03 7.80 -2.98
C LEU A 13 -13.75 9.03 -3.85
N LYS A 14 -14.63 9.31 -4.82
CA LYS A 14 -14.50 10.50 -5.68
C LYS A 14 -14.67 11.80 -4.90
N ILE A 15 -15.51 11.79 -3.87
CA ILE A 15 -15.73 12.95 -3.01
C ILE A 15 -14.51 13.21 -2.14
N PHE A 16 -14.11 12.22 -1.34
CA PHE A 16 -13.13 12.36 -0.27
C PHE A 16 -11.68 12.14 -0.74
N GLN A 17 -11.44 11.33 -1.78
CA GLN A 17 -10.10 11.01 -2.30
C GLN A 17 -10.01 11.25 -3.82
N PRO A 18 -10.20 12.49 -4.31
CA PRO A 18 -10.30 12.74 -5.75
C PRO A 18 -9.04 12.40 -6.55
N ILE A 19 -7.84 12.70 -6.02
CA ILE A 19 -6.56 12.36 -6.66
C ILE A 19 -6.46 10.84 -6.82
N TYR A 20 -6.70 10.11 -5.74
CA TYR A 20 -6.66 8.67 -5.71
C TYR A 20 -7.69 8.03 -6.66
N ALA A 21 -8.94 8.51 -6.64
CA ALA A 21 -9.99 8.04 -7.51
C ALA A 21 -9.60 8.20 -8.99
N ARG A 22 -9.01 9.35 -9.34
CA ARG A 22 -8.48 9.59 -10.67
C ARG A 22 -7.34 8.64 -11.02
N ARG A 23 -6.39 8.42 -10.11
CA ARG A 23 -5.29 7.46 -10.31
C ARG A 23 -5.82 6.05 -10.59
N LEU A 24 -6.85 5.60 -9.86
CA LEU A 24 -7.50 4.32 -10.12
C LEU A 24 -8.23 4.25 -11.46
N GLU A 25 -8.88 5.33 -11.91
CA GLU A 25 -9.56 5.37 -13.21
C GLU A 25 -8.60 5.29 -14.40
N GLU A 26 -7.42 5.90 -14.25
CA GLU A 26 -6.32 5.85 -15.24
C GLU A 26 -5.57 4.51 -15.20
N THR A 27 -5.64 3.79 -14.07
CA THR A 27 -4.99 2.49 -13.89
C THR A 27 -5.62 1.42 -14.81
N ARG A 28 -4.75 0.67 -15.49
CA ARG A 28 -5.11 -0.48 -16.34
C ARG A 28 -4.35 -1.70 -15.84
N LEU A 29 -4.89 -2.33 -14.79
CA LEU A 29 -4.24 -3.43 -14.06
C LEU A 29 -3.84 -4.60 -14.98
N GLU A 30 -4.60 -4.84 -16.05
CA GLU A 30 -4.29 -5.86 -17.06
C GLU A 30 -2.92 -5.66 -17.74
N ASN A 31 -2.45 -4.41 -17.83
CA ASN A 31 -1.20 -4.02 -18.49
C ASN A 31 -0.07 -3.74 -17.51
N MET A 32 -0.34 -3.80 -16.21
CA MET A 32 0.65 -3.50 -15.16
C MET A 32 1.28 -4.77 -14.63
N ARG A 33 2.47 -4.63 -14.06
CA ARG A 33 3.13 -5.64 -13.25
C ARG A 33 3.60 -5.02 -11.96
N PHE A 34 3.66 -5.82 -10.91
CA PHE A 34 4.13 -5.38 -9.61
C PHE A 34 5.34 -6.17 -9.17
N ALA A 35 6.40 -5.49 -8.77
CA ALA A 35 7.60 -6.09 -8.22
C ALA A 35 7.63 -5.91 -6.69
N TYR A 36 7.59 -7.01 -5.96
CA TYR A 36 7.84 -7.06 -4.52
C TYR A 36 9.33 -7.33 -4.27
N TYR A 37 10.08 -6.30 -3.90
CA TYR A 37 11.50 -6.41 -3.60
C TYR A 37 11.73 -6.79 -2.14
N THR A 38 12.59 -7.79 -1.90
CA THR A 38 12.92 -8.24 -0.55
C THR A 38 14.27 -8.96 -0.51
N SER A 39 14.70 -9.39 0.67
CA SER A 39 15.88 -10.23 0.82
C SER A 39 15.61 -11.67 0.35
N ALA A 40 16.64 -12.38 -0.13
CA ALA A 40 16.49 -13.79 -0.49
C ALA A 40 15.99 -14.67 0.66
N SER A 41 16.36 -14.40 1.92
CA SER A 41 15.87 -15.17 3.07
C SER A 41 14.38 -14.91 3.32
N THR A 42 13.95 -13.65 3.30
CA THR A 42 12.53 -13.30 3.43
C THR A 42 11.70 -13.91 2.31
N GLY A 43 12.18 -13.87 1.07
CA GLY A 43 11.47 -14.51 -0.05
C GLY A 43 11.33 -16.03 0.11
N ILE A 44 12.31 -16.72 0.70
CA ILE A 44 12.17 -18.15 1.04
C ILE A 44 11.11 -18.35 2.12
N ASN A 45 11.07 -17.49 3.14
CA ASN A 45 10.03 -17.58 4.18
C ASN A 45 8.63 -17.32 3.64
N ILE A 46 8.48 -16.40 2.68
CA ILE A 46 7.21 -16.14 1.98
C ILE A 46 6.75 -17.38 1.22
N LEU A 47 7.65 -18.02 0.46
CA LEU A 47 7.31 -19.21 -0.33
C LEU A 47 7.00 -20.43 0.55
N LYS A 48 7.86 -20.73 1.54
CA LYS A 48 7.65 -21.85 2.48
C LYS A 48 6.42 -21.67 3.35
N GLY A 49 6.27 -20.46 3.88
CA GLY A 49 5.13 -20.11 4.72
C GLY A 49 3.84 -20.01 3.94
N ARG A 50 3.90 -19.79 2.61
CA ARG A 50 2.74 -19.46 1.76
C ARG A 50 2.01 -18.20 2.23
N HIS A 51 2.76 -17.17 2.62
CA HIS A 51 2.19 -15.89 3.00
C HIS A 51 3.13 -14.74 2.62
N LEU A 52 2.59 -13.70 1.97
CA LEU A 52 3.30 -12.44 1.81
C LEU A 52 3.35 -11.73 3.17
N TRP A 53 4.52 -11.20 3.52
CA TRP A 53 4.75 -10.56 4.81
C TRP A 53 4.37 -9.08 4.77
N MET A 54 3.58 -8.66 5.76
CA MET A 54 3.23 -7.26 6.02
C MET A 54 3.93 -6.81 7.30
N ARG A 55 4.65 -5.69 7.23
CA ARG A 55 5.42 -5.14 8.36
C ARG A 55 4.74 -3.90 8.89
N ALA A 56 4.88 -3.63 10.19
CA ALA A 56 4.38 -2.38 10.77
C ALA A 56 4.99 -1.18 10.02
N ALA A 57 4.22 -0.11 9.84
CA ALA A 57 4.69 1.11 9.18
C ALA A 57 5.87 1.74 9.92
N ALA A 58 5.93 1.57 11.26
CA ALA A 58 7.08 1.93 12.09
C ALA A 58 8.40 1.24 11.70
N CYS A 59 8.33 0.12 10.98
CA CYS A 59 9.47 -0.69 10.56
C CYS A 59 9.86 -0.49 9.08
N MET A 60 9.27 0.51 8.42
CA MET A 60 9.64 0.90 7.06
C MET A 60 11.07 1.46 7.02
N ASN A 61 11.67 1.44 5.82
CA ASN A 61 13.04 1.91 5.63
C ASN A 61 13.18 3.43 5.85
N ASP A 62 12.13 4.22 5.64
CA ASP A 62 12.09 5.64 5.97
C ASP A 62 10.84 5.96 6.80
N TYR A 63 11.02 6.11 8.11
CA TYR A 63 9.95 6.48 9.03
C TYR A 63 9.45 7.92 8.81
N ARG A 64 10.21 8.76 8.10
CA ARG A 64 9.86 10.17 7.83
C ARG A 64 8.79 10.32 6.77
N GLU A 65 8.40 9.25 6.08
CA GLU A 65 7.32 9.30 5.08
C GLU A 65 5.99 9.71 5.71
N ILE A 66 5.71 9.24 6.92
CA ILE A 66 4.45 9.53 7.62
C ILE A 66 4.49 10.94 8.22
N ASP A 67 5.62 11.31 8.82
CA ASP A 67 5.90 12.68 9.27
C ASP A 67 5.74 13.69 8.11
N TYR A 68 6.22 13.35 6.90
CA TYR A 68 6.01 14.18 5.72
C TYR A 68 4.53 14.37 5.41
N GLY A 69 3.72 13.31 5.41
CA GLY A 69 2.27 13.42 5.22
C GLY A 69 1.57 14.27 6.30
N ILE A 70 1.99 14.12 7.57
CA ILE A 70 1.46 14.90 8.69
C ILE A 70 1.84 16.38 8.54
N GLN A 71 3.07 16.69 8.12
CA GLN A 71 3.52 18.06 7.86
C GLN A 71 2.72 18.70 6.72
N LEU A 72 2.52 17.98 5.61
CA LEU A 72 1.69 18.45 4.50
C LEU A 72 0.29 18.84 4.98
N LEU A 73 -0.35 17.96 5.75
CA LEU A 73 -1.69 18.18 6.30
C LEU A 73 -1.73 19.39 7.25
N ASN A 74 -0.79 19.47 8.19
CA ASN A 74 -0.69 20.56 9.15
C ASN A 74 -0.50 21.89 8.44
N HIS A 75 0.42 21.99 7.48
CA HIS A 75 0.63 23.22 6.70
C HIS A 75 -0.60 23.62 5.89
N THR A 76 -1.22 22.69 5.16
CA THR A 76 -2.42 22.97 4.37
C THR A 76 -3.56 23.56 5.22
N ILE A 77 -3.72 23.07 6.45
CA ILE A 77 -4.79 23.49 7.35
C ILE A 77 -4.44 24.74 8.16
N TYR A 78 -3.29 24.75 8.85
CA TYR A 78 -2.94 25.80 9.79
C TYR A 78 -2.41 27.07 9.13
N ASP A 79 -1.92 27.00 7.88
CA ASP A 79 -1.45 28.19 7.17
C ASP A 79 -2.59 28.96 6.46
N SER A 80 -3.85 28.48 6.52
CA SER A 80 -5.00 29.13 5.89
C SER A 80 -6.24 29.21 6.78
N ALA A 81 -6.52 30.42 7.28
CA ALA A 81 -7.74 30.71 8.04
C ALA A 81 -9.02 30.43 7.22
N LYS A 82 -8.99 30.74 5.91
CA LYS A 82 -10.10 30.46 4.99
C LYS A 82 -10.41 28.96 4.93
N ARG A 83 -9.39 28.12 4.85
CA ARG A 83 -9.54 26.66 4.76
C ARG A 83 -10.11 26.08 6.07
N ARG A 84 -9.62 26.56 7.22
CA ARG A 84 -10.21 26.21 8.53
C ARG A 84 -11.68 26.61 8.65
N GLN A 85 -12.03 27.81 8.19
CA GLN A 85 -13.42 28.26 8.18
C GLN A 85 -14.30 27.35 7.30
N ARG A 86 -13.86 27.02 6.08
CA ARG A 86 -14.58 26.08 5.20
C ARG A 86 -14.81 24.72 5.88
N ILE A 87 -13.79 24.16 6.51
CA ILE A 87 -13.91 22.87 7.22
C ILE A 87 -14.91 22.99 8.38
N GLN A 88 -14.90 24.10 9.14
CA GLN A 88 -15.87 24.33 10.22
C GLN A 88 -17.30 24.42 9.70
N GLU A 89 -17.53 25.12 8.59
CA GLU A 89 -18.84 25.24 7.95
C GLU A 89 -19.34 23.88 7.46
N ILE A 90 -18.48 23.08 6.82
CA ILE A 90 -18.79 21.69 6.41
C ILE A 90 -19.12 20.83 7.65
N SER A 91 -18.30 20.92 8.70
CA SER A 91 -18.49 20.17 9.95
C SER A 91 -19.83 20.47 10.62
N GLN A 92 -20.27 21.73 10.59
CA GLN A 92 -21.59 22.13 11.11
C GLN A 92 -22.73 21.58 10.25
N GLN A 93 -22.62 21.70 8.93
CA GLN A 93 -23.65 21.23 7.99
C GLN A 93 -23.80 19.71 7.96
N LEU A 94 -22.73 18.97 8.24
CA LEU A 94 -22.73 17.51 8.33
C LEU A 94 -22.90 17.00 9.77
N HIS A 95 -23.10 17.90 10.74
CA HIS A 95 -23.30 17.57 12.16
C HIS A 95 -22.15 16.75 12.79
N TRP A 96 -20.91 17.02 12.40
CA TRP A 96 -19.71 16.36 12.94
C TRP A 96 -19.20 16.97 14.26
N GLY A 97 -19.72 18.14 14.63
CA GLY A 97 -19.32 18.87 15.84
C GLY A 97 -18.32 20.01 15.55
N SER A 98 -18.26 21.00 16.44
CA SER A 98 -17.48 22.23 16.21
C SER A 98 -15.96 22.04 16.33
N ASN A 99 -15.51 21.01 17.05
CA ASN A 99 -14.10 20.80 17.39
C ASN A 99 -13.49 19.58 16.68
N MET A 100 -14.20 19.01 15.69
CA MET A 100 -13.80 17.76 15.03
C MET A 100 -12.36 17.83 14.50
N LEU A 101 -12.05 18.89 13.74
CA LEU A 101 -10.75 19.03 13.10
C LEU A 101 -9.59 19.15 14.10
N GLU A 102 -9.73 20.02 15.10
CA GLU A 102 -8.72 20.21 16.15
C GLU A 102 -8.53 18.92 16.96
N SER A 103 -9.62 18.19 17.23
CA SER A 103 -9.56 16.92 17.96
C SER A 103 -8.81 15.87 17.16
N MET A 104 -9.12 15.74 15.87
CA MET A 104 -8.46 14.80 14.96
C MET A 104 -6.97 15.12 14.77
N LEU A 105 -6.61 16.37 14.53
CA LEU A 105 -5.20 16.77 14.36
C LEU A 105 -4.43 16.63 15.68
N SER A 106 -5.04 16.96 16.82
CA SER A 106 -4.41 16.71 18.12
C SER A 106 -4.23 15.22 18.40
N ASP A 107 -5.17 14.37 18.00
CA ASP A 107 -5.09 12.91 18.16
C ASP A 107 -3.96 12.35 17.29
N LEU A 108 -3.94 12.72 16.00
CA LEU A 108 -2.87 12.38 15.05
C LEU A 108 -1.48 12.75 15.58
N ASN A 109 -1.28 14.00 16.03
CA ASN A 109 0.01 14.48 16.50
C ASN A 109 0.44 13.84 17.84
N ARG A 110 -0.50 13.44 18.70
CA ARG A 110 -0.18 12.81 20.00
C ARG A 110 0.01 11.30 19.90
N ASN A 111 -0.71 10.66 18.99
CA ASN A 111 -0.81 9.21 18.88
C ASN A 111 -0.21 8.66 17.58
N GLU A 112 0.62 9.44 16.86
CA GLU A 112 1.35 9.02 15.66
C GLU A 112 1.99 7.63 15.84
N GLN A 113 2.72 7.43 16.94
CA GLN A 113 3.38 6.15 17.26
C GLN A 113 2.40 4.97 17.32
N GLN A 114 1.19 5.19 17.83
CA GLN A 114 0.15 4.17 17.87
C GLN A 114 -0.31 3.82 16.44
N TYR A 115 -0.54 4.81 15.58
CA TYR A 115 -0.97 4.54 14.21
C TYR A 115 0.07 3.77 13.40
N ILE A 116 1.35 4.14 13.51
CA ILE A 116 2.41 3.51 12.72
C ILE A 116 2.79 2.11 13.23
N THR A 117 2.52 1.81 14.50
CA THR A 117 2.75 0.47 15.08
C THR A 117 1.59 -0.50 14.85
N HIS A 118 0.37 0.01 14.62
CA HIS A 118 -0.84 -0.80 14.39
C HIS A 118 -1.34 -0.79 12.93
N THR A 119 -0.57 -0.17 12.03
CA THR A 119 -0.79 -0.20 10.58
C THR A 119 0.34 -0.97 9.92
N TYR A 120 0.00 -1.97 9.11
CA TYR A 120 0.93 -2.89 8.47
C TYR A 120 0.82 -2.79 6.96
N LEU A 121 1.98 -2.83 6.32
CA LEU A 121 2.13 -2.58 4.90
C LEU A 121 2.85 -3.75 4.22
N ALA A 122 2.34 -4.15 3.05
CA ALA A 122 3.13 -4.84 2.03
C ALA A 122 3.20 -3.94 0.79
N CYS A 123 4.42 -3.58 0.42
CA CYS A 123 4.69 -2.59 -0.61
C CYS A 123 5.15 -3.27 -1.89
N VAL A 124 4.56 -2.90 -3.01
CA VAL A 124 4.99 -3.34 -4.34
C VAL A 124 5.27 -2.15 -5.22
N SER A 125 6.15 -2.32 -6.19
CA SER A 125 6.51 -1.27 -7.13
C SER A 125 5.96 -1.59 -8.51
N GLU A 126 5.41 -0.62 -9.23
CA GLU A 126 5.10 -0.78 -10.66
C GLU A 126 6.35 -1.24 -11.40
N HIS A 127 6.26 -2.39 -12.07
CA HIS A 127 7.37 -3.00 -12.80
C HIS A 127 7.19 -2.75 -14.29
N ALA A 128 8.11 -1.97 -14.86
CA ALA A 128 8.01 -1.56 -16.25
C ALA A 128 8.59 -2.63 -17.18
N PRO A 129 8.13 -2.73 -18.45
CA PRO A 129 8.61 -3.74 -19.40
C PRO A 129 10.15 -3.76 -19.57
N GLU A 130 10.79 -2.59 -19.52
CA GLU A 130 12.24 -2.41 -19.62
C GLU A 130 13.03 -2.98 -18.43
N GLU A 131 12.36 -3.22 -17.31
CA GLU A 131 12.94 -3.78 -16.09
C GLU A 131 12.87 -5.31 -16.04
N LYS A 132 12.17 -5.94 -16.99
CA LYS A 132 12.02 -7.40 -17.04
C LYS A 132 13.37 -8.12 -16.99
N GLY A 133 13.51 -9.08 -16.09
CA GLY A 133 14.76 -9.80 -15.84
C GLY A 133 15.92 -8.97 -15.26
N ARG A 134 15.70 -7.68 -14.96
CA ARG A 134 16.72 -6.75 -14.45
C ARG A 134 16.36 -6.16 -13.09
N GLY A 135 15.10 -5.81 -12.89
CA GLY A 135 14.63 -4.99 -11.78
C GLY A 135 15.15 -3.55 -11.84
N ARG A 136 15.03 -2.84 -10.72
CA ARG A 136 15.37 -1.41 -10.59
C ARG A 136 16.51 -1.22 -9.59
N LEU A 137 17.53 -0.44 -9.98
CA LEU A 137 18.77 -0.30 -9.20
C LEU A 137 18.55 0.31 -7.81
N SER A 138 17.74 1.36 -7.70
CA SER A 138 17.37 1.97 -6.42
C SER A 138 16.73 0.95 -5.48
N MET A 139 15.81 0.13 -5.99
CA MET A 139 15.09 -0.89 -5.23
C MET A 139 16.04 -2.00 -4.78
N TRP A 140 17.01 -2.39 -5.61
CA TRP A 140 18.05 -3.32 -5.19
C TRP A 140 18.89 -2.78 -4.04
N ARG A 141 19.27 -1.50 -4.10
CA ARG A 141 20.05 -0.85 -3.04
C ARG A 141 19.25 -0.73 -1.73
N ALA A 142 17.98 -0.35 -1.81
CA ALA A 142 17.14 -0.11 -0.65
C ALA A 142 16.60 -1.40 -0.01
N TYR A 143 16.12 -2.35 -0.82
CA TYR A 143 15.38 -3.53 -0.35
C TYR A 143 16.10 -4.85 -0.60
N GLY A 144 16.89 -4.93 -1.68
CA GLY A 144 17.60 -6.16 -2.06
C GLY A 144 18.88 -6.43 -1.27
N ARG A 145 19.59 -5.38 -0.83
CA ARG A 145 20.90 -5.50 -0.16
C ARG A 145 21.87 -6.37 -0.99
N LYS A 146 22.58 -7.31 -0.36
CA LYS A 146 23.60 -8.16 -1.01
C LYS A 146 23.05 -9.37 -1.77
N THR A 147 21.82 -9.78 -1.48
CA THR A 147 21.24 -11.06 -1.93
C THR A 147 19.74 -10.90 -2.21
N GLY A 148 19.36 -9.78 -2.84
CA GLY A 148 17.95 -9.44 -3.03
C GLY A 148 17.24 -10.35 -4.00
N VAL A 149 15.92 -10.42 -3.88
CA VAL A 149 15.03 -11.00 -4.89
C VAL A 149 13.85 -10.05 -5.13
N ALA A 150 13.27 -10.12 -6.32
CA ALA A 150 12.02 -9.43 -6.63
C ALA A 150 11.01 -10.43 -7.18
N PHE A 151 9.81 -10.48 -6.60
CA PHE A 151 8.69 -11.22 -7.14
C PHE A 151 7.90 -10.31 -8.07
N VAL A 152 7.90 -10.61 -9.37
CA VAL A 152 7.09 -9.92 -10.37
C VAL A 152 5.75 -10.63 -10.47
N LEU A 153 4.70 -9.88 -10.17
CA LEU A 153 3.35 -10.36 -9.99
C LEU A 153 2.41 -9.69 -11.00
N ASN A 154 1.44 -10.46 -11.49
CA ASN A 154 0.34 -9.98 -12.31
C ASN A 154 -0.81 -9.48 -11.41
N PRO A 155 -1.00 -8.16 -11.26
CA PRO A 155 -2.06 -7.61 -10.40
C PRO A 155 -3.47 -8.07 -10.76
N ASN A 156 -3.77 -8.33 -12.04
CA ASN A 156 -5.09 -8.79 -12.46
C ASN A 156 -5.47 -10.16 -11.85
N ALA A 157 -4.48 -11.01 -11.57
CA ALA A 157 -4.69 -12.28 -10.88
C ALA A 157 -4.86 -12.09 -9.35
N ILE A 158 -4.33 -11.00 -8.78
CA ILE A 158 -4.29 -10.77 -7.33
C ILE A 158 -5.56 -10.08 -6.83
N PHE A 159 -6.14 -9.15 -7.58
CA PHE A 159 -7.11 -8.21 -6.99
C PHE A 159 -8.55 -8.67 -6.91
N ARG A 160 -8.97 -9.62 -7.75
CA ARG A 160 -10.32 -10.22 -7.62
C ARG A 160 -10.48 -11.11 -6.38
N PRO A 161 -9.49 -11.96 -5.99
CA PRO A 161 -9.62 -12.87 -4.85
C PRO A 161 -9.51 -12.25 -3.44
N LEU A 162 -9.01 -11.01 -3.30
CA LEU A 162 -8.74 -10.41 -1.97
C LEU A 162 -9.97 -9.80 -1.29
N ALA A 163 -11.13 -9.78 -1.96
CA ALA A 163 -12.32 -9.05 -1.53
C ALA A 163 -12.88 -9.38 -0.13
N PRO A 164 -12.68 -10.57 0.49
CA PRO A 164 -13.09 -10.78 1.89
C PRO A 164 -11.99 -10.44 2.90
N LEU A 165 -10.77 -10.10 2.48
CA LEU A 165 -9.70 -9.70 3.40
C LEU A 165 -9.82 -8.21 3.76
N PRO A 166 -9.49 -7.83 5.01
CA PRO A 166 -9.56 -6.44 5.48
C PRO A 166 -8.36 -5.62 4.97
N LEU A 167 -8.14 -5.62 3.66
CA LEU A 167 -7.00 -4.97 3.02
C LEU A 167 -7.46 -3.82 2.15
N LEU A 168 -6.79 -2.68 2.33
CA LEU A 168 -6.88 -1.57 1.41
C LEU A 168 -5.68 -1.61 0.47
N LEU A 169 -5.93 -1.66 -0.84
CA LEU A 169 -4.90 -1.37 -1.83
C LEU A 169 -4.89 0.13 -2.08
N SER A 170 -3.71 0.74 -2.12
CA SER A 170 -3.56 2.15 -2.46
C SER A 170 -2.27 2.44 -3.24
N PRO A 171 -2.27 3.07 -4.43
CA PRO A 171 -1.11 3.79 -4.94
C PRO A 171 -0.55 4.79 -3.91
N VAL A 172 0.77 4.97 -3.95
CA VAL A 172 1.45 6.06 -3.26
C VAL A 172 1.52 7.28 -4.17
N GLU A 173 1.05 8.42 -3.68
CA GLU A 173 1.14 9.71 -4.35
C GLU A 173 2.40 10.47 -3.91
N TYR A 174 3.04 11.15 -4.85
CA TYR A 174 4.33 11.83 -4.64
C TYR A 174 4.14 13.34 -4.76
N LEU A 175 3.60 13.93 -3.70
CA LEU A 175 3.06 15.30 -3.76
C LEU A 175 3.96 16.31 -3.06
N THR A 176 4.15 17.46 -3.68
CA THR A 176 4.64 18.68 -3.01
C THR A 176 3.57 19.28 -2.08
N GLN A 177 3.96 20.28 -1.27
CA GLN A 177 3.02 21.04 -0.44
C GLN A 177 1.92 21.71 -1.26
N GLU A 178 2.26 22.24 -2.44
CA GLU A 178 1.31 22.90 -3.34
C GLU A 178 0.31 21.89 -3.90
N GLU A 179 0.79 20.79 -4.50
CA GLU A 179 -0.07 19.75 -5.08
C GLU A 179 -0.97 19.08 -4.04
N PHE A 180 -0.46 18.84 -2.83
CA PHE A 180 -1.27 18.33 -1.74
C PHE A 180 -2.37 19.32 -1.33
N THR A 181 -2.04 20.61 -1.24
CA THR A 181 -3.00 21.66 -0.90
C THR A 181 -4.10 21.79 -1.95
N ASP A 182 -3.73 21.74 -3.23
CA ASP A 182 -4.68 21.77 -4.35
C ASP A 182 -5.61 20.55 -4.34
N GLY A 183 -5.05 19.36 -4.08
CA GLY A 183 -5.82 18.13 -3.90
C GLY A 183 -6.81 18.21 -2.74
N PHE A 184 -6.38 18.80 -1.63
CA PHE A 184 -7.21 19.01 -0.45
C PHE A 184 -8.33 20.01 -0.72
N ASP A 185 -8.03 21.13 -1.40
CA ASP A 185 -9.05 22.12 -1.78
C ASP A 185 -10.06 21.52 -2.78
N TRP A 186 -9.62 20.67 -3.71
CA TRP A 186 -10.52 19.91 -4.60
C TRP A 186 -11.44 18.95 -3.82
N MET A 187 -10.92 18.27 -2.80
CA MET A 187 -11.74 17.43 -1.91
C MET A 187 -12.81 18.25 -1.20
N LEU A 188 -12.45 19.41 -0.61
CA LEU A 188 -13.43 20.28 0.05
C LEU A 188 -14.53 20.73 -0.93
N GLU A 189 -14.18 21.11 -2.15
CA GLU A 189 -15.14 21.47 -3.19
C GLU A 189 -16.06 20.32 -3.59
N ASN A 190 -15.54 19.08 -3.62
CA ASN A 190 -16.38 17.91 -3.86
C ASN A 190 -17.36 17.68 -2.70
N VAL A 191 -16.91 17.81 -1.45
CA VAL A 191 -17.78 17.67 -0.27
C VAL A 191 -18.89 18.71 -0.31
N GLU A 192 -18.54 19.98 -0.53
CA GLU A 192 -19.48 21.10 -0.65
C GLU A 192 -20.53 20.86 -1.75
N ARG A 193 -20.10 20.42 -2.94
CA ARG A 193 -21.01 20.10 -4.05
C ARG A 193 -21.94 18.93 -3.76
N ASN A 194 -21.56 18.03 -2.85
CA ASN A 194 -22.33 16.83 -2.52
C ASN A 194 -23.00 16.90 -1.14
N LEU A 195 -23.02 18.07 -0.47
CA LEU A 195 -23.57 18.23 0.88
C LEU A 195 -24.98 17.64 1.03
N SER A 196 -25.91 17.99 0.14
CA SER A 196 -27.30 17.51 0.20
C SER A 196 -27.42 15.99 0.12
N ALA A 197 -26.51 15.32 -0.60
CA ALA A 197 -26.48 13.86 -0.69
C ALA A 197 -25.85 13.25 0.57
N LEU A 198 -24.73 13.80 1.04
CA LEU A 198 -24.05 13.36 2.25
C LEU A 198 -24.94 13.49 3.50
N GLN A 199 -25.77 14.52 3.57
CA GLN A 199 -26.75 14.74 4.65
C GLN A 199 -27.85 13.67 4.74
N GLN A 200 -28.04 12.85 3.70
CA GLN A 200 -29.01 11.74 3.73
C GLN A 200 -28.51 10.53 4.54
N HIS A 201 -27.23 10.51 4.90
CA HIS A 201 -26.60 9.43 5.64
C HIS A 201 -26.37 9.82 7.11
N GLN A 202 -26.09 8.82 7.96
CA GLN A 202 -25.79 9.05 9.37
C GLN A 202 -24.51 9.91 9.49
N PRO A 203 -24.51 11.02 10.26
CA PRO A 203 -23.34 11.90 10.42
C PRO A 203 -22.04 11.18 10.78
N THR A 204 -22.12 10.21 11.69
CA THR A 204 -20.99 9.38 12.13
C THR A 204 -20.41 8.53 11.02
N MET A 205 -21.25 7.99 10.13
CA MET A 205 -20.79 7.21 8.97
C MET A 205 -19.99 8.09 8.01
N VAL A 206 -20.48 9.29 7.69
CA VAL A 206 -19.79 10.22 6.80
C VAL A 206 -18.48 10.73 7.43
N LEU A 207 -18.50 11.01 8.73
CA LEU A 207 -17.29 11.38 9.48
C LEU A 207 -16.24 10.28 9.42
N ASN A 208 -16.63 9.03 9.66
CA ASN A 208 -15.70 7.90 9.59
C ASN A 208 -15.07 7.79 8.20
N TYR A 209 -15.83 7.96 7.11
CA TYR A 209 -15.25 8.00 5.77
C TYR A 209 -14.22 9.14 5.58
N PHE A 210 -14.51 10.33 6.11
CA PHE A 210 -13.60 11.46 6.06
C PHE A 210 -12.30 11.19 6.84
N VAL A 211 -12.41 10.63 8.04
CA VAL A 211 -11.24 10.27 8.88
C VAL A 211 -10.44 9.13 8.24
N ASP A 212 -11.09 8.05 7.82
CA ASP A 212 -10.45 6.91 7.16
C ASP A 212 -9.70 7.33 5.89
N MET A 213 -10.26 8.29 5.14
CA MET A 213 -9.60 8.91 4.00
C MET A 213 -8.30 9.61 4.37
N LEU A 214 -8.33 10.45 5.41
CA LEU A 214 -7.15 11.20 5.83
C LEU A 214 -6.08 10.25 6.34
N MET A 215 -6.46 9.28 7.18
CA MET A 215 -5.56 8.24 7.67
C MET A 215 -4.91 7.46 6.52
N THR A 216 -5.71 6.99 5.56
CA THR A 216 -5.22 6.28 4.37
C THR A 216 -4.22 7.14 3.58
N SER A 217 -4.51 8.42 3.42
CA SER A 217 -3.67 9.36 2.67
C SER A 217 -2.31 9.55 3.35
N LEU A 218 -2.27 9.64 4.68
CA LEU A 218 -1.01 9.70 5.43
C LEU A 218 -0.10 8.49 5.18
N PHE A 219 -0.69 7.31 5.02
CA PHE A 219 0.04 6.08 4.68
C PHE A 219 0.25 5.89 3.17
N SER A 220 -0.19 6.82 2.33
CA SER A 220 -0.14 6.70 0.86
C SER A 220 0.43 7.94 0.19
N ILE A 221 1.19 8.76 0.91
CA ILE A 221 1.88 9.93 0.37
C ILE A 221 3.37 9.86 0.69
N LYS A 222 4.20 10.30 -0.25
CA LYS A 222 5.64 10.48 -0.07
C LYS A 222 6.14 11.80 -0.63
N ASN A 223 7.35 12.15 -0.22
CA ASN A 223 8.10 13.21 -0.86
C ASN A 223 8.35 12.90 -2.35
N PRO A 224 8.25 13.89 -3.26
CA PRO A 224 8.51 13.73 -4.70
C PRO A 224 9.86 13.09 -5.05
N GLY A 225 10.86 13.20 -4.18
CA GLY A 225 12.15 12.52 -4.34
C GLY A 225 12.07 10.99 -4.45
N PHE A 226 10.96 10.39 -4.03
CA PHE A 226 10.72 8.94 -4.10
C PHE A 226 9.88 8.51 -5.32
N ILE A 227 9.53 9.41 -6.25
CA ILE A 227 8.65 9.10 -7.39
C ILE A 227 9.13 7.92 -8.25
N GLU A 228 10.42 7.64 -8.22
CA GLU A 228 11.04 6.51 -8.90
C GLU A 228 10.60 5.14 -8.34
N GLU A 229 10.11 5.07 -7.10
CA GLU A 229 9.61 3.84 -6.48
C GLU A 229 8.29 3.36 -7.10
N ARG A 230 7.46 4.25 -7.65
CA ARG A 230 6.14 3.92 -8.25
C ARG A 230 5.34 2.91 -7.40
N GLU A 231 5.32 3.17 -6.10
CA GLU A 231 4.83 2.25 -5.08
C GLU A 231 3.30 2.14 -5.03
N TRP A 232 2.84 0.93 -4.73
CA TRP A 232 1.49 0.59 -4.29
C TRP A 232 1.58 -0.16 -2.97
N ARG A 233 0.62 0.08 -2.07
CA ARG A 233 0.58 -0.49 -0.73
C ARG A 233 -0.66 -1.34 -0.54
N PHE A 234 -0.47 -2.55 -0.02
CA PHE A 234 -1.51 -3.25 0.72
C PHE A 234 -1.42 -2.77 2.16
N ILE A 235 -2.51 -2.20 2.67
CA ILE A 235 -2.62 -1.58 3.99
C ILE A 235 -3.58 -2.43 4.82
N TYR A 236 -3.10 -2.86 5.98
CA TYR A 236 -3.90 -3.51 7.01
C TYR A 236 -3.82 -2.69 8.29
N ASN A 237 -4.96 -2.38 8.91
CA ASN A 237 -5.00 -1.76 10.22
C ASN A 237 -5.61 -2.75 11.23
N GLU A 238 -5.01 -2.89 12.40
CA GLU A 238 -5.49 -3.86 13.41
C GLU A 238 -6.92 -3.58 13.91
N SER A 239 -7.39 -2.33 13.78
CA SER A 239 -8.77 -1.94 14.13
C SER A 239 -9.81 -2.32 13.06
N SER A 240 -9.38 -2.75 11.87
CA SER A 240 -10.28 -3.16 10.79
C SER A 240 -11.13 -4.37 11.18
N GLN A 241 -12.34 -4.47 10.61
CA GLN A 241 -13.20 -5.64 10.82
C GLN A 241 -12.63 -6.86 10.09
N GLY A 242 -12.29 -7.91 10.85
CA GLY A 242 -11.57 -9.08 10.34
C GLY A 242 -10.10 -9.06 10.75
N ARG A 243 -9.48 -10.24 10.87
CA ARG A 243 -8.10 -10.36 11.32
C ARG A 243 -7.28 -11.20 10.35
N LEU A 244 -6.13 -10.67 9.97
CA LEU A 244 -5.08 -11.46 9.35
C LEU A 244 -4.33 -12.25 10.43
N ALA A 245 -3.78 -13.40 10.06
CA ALA A 245 -2.87 -14.14 10.92
C ALA A 245 -1.56 -13.35 11.06
N TYR A 246 -0.86 -13.54 12.18
CA TYR A 246 0.47 -12.97 12.40
C TYR A 246 1.38 -13.99 13.07
N ASP A 247 2.69 -13.80 12.88
CA ASP A 247 3.74 -14.46 13.63
C ASP A 247 4.74 -13.43 14.15
N ILE A 248 5.55 -13.80 15.14
CA ILE A 248 6.71 -13.02 15.56
C ILE A 248 7.92 -13.53 14.77
N GLU A 249 8.49 -12.66 13.95
CA GLU A 249 9.64 -12.98 13.10
C GLU A 249 10.81 -12.07 13.42
N VAL A 250 12.03 -12.56 13.21
CA VAL A 250 13.23 -11.73 13.32
C VAL A 250 13.63 -11.26 11.93
N VAL A 251 13.46 -9.97 11.65
CA VAL A 251 13.94 -9.33 10.41
C VAL A 251 15.14 -8.47 10.77
N ASP A 252 16.29 -8.79 10.17
CA ASP A 252 17.56 -8.08 10.39
C ASP A 252 17.96 -7.95 11.87
N GLY A 253 17.67 -8.99 12.66
CA GLY A 253 17.98 -9.01 14.09
C GLY A 253 16.94 -8.34 14.99
N ILE A 254 15.88 -7.78 14.42
CA ILE A 254 14.80 -7.10 15.16
C ILE A 254 13.55 -8.00 15.18
N PRO A 255 13.09 -8.47 16.35
CA PRO A 255 11.81 -9.16 16.50
C PRO A 255 10.66 -8.21 16.13
N GLN A 256 9.77 -8.66 15.25
CA GLN A 256 8.65 -7.88 14.74
C GLN A 256 7.40 -8.76 14.67
N ILE A 257 6.23 -8.16 14.93
CA ILE A 257 4.95 -8.76 14.54
C ILE A 257 4.85 -8.64 13.02
N ILE A 258 4.63 -9.76 12.34
CA ILE A 258 4.47 -9.83 10.89
C ILE A 258 3.10 -10.39 10.58
N TYR A 259 2.21 -9.53 10.07
CA TYR A 259 0.94 -9.98 9.53
C TYR A 259 1.13 -10.67 8.18
N LYS A 260 0.30 -11.68 7.93
CA LYS A 260 0.47 -12.64 6.84
C LYS A 260 -0.69 -12.50 5.86
N LEU A 261 -0.40 -12.06 4.64
CA LEU A 261 -1.34 -12.12 3.52
C LEU A 261 -1.25 -13.52 2.89
N PRO A 262 -2.31 -14.36 2.96
CA PRO A 262 -2.23 -15.75 2.50
C PRO A 262 -1.91 -15.87 1.01
N ILE A 263 -1.14 -16.89 0.65
CA ILE A 263 -0.92 -17.35 -0.72
C ILE A 263 -1.75 -18.62 -0.95
N CYS A 264 -2.80 -18.50 -1.75
CA CYS A 264 -3.64 -19.63 -2.13
C CYS A 264 -3.13 -20.28 -3.42
N GLY A 265 -3.46 -21.56 -3.58
CA GLY A 265 -3.23 -22.35 -4.77
C GLY A 265 -4.55 -22.87 -5.35
N PRO A 266 -4.49 -23.58 -6.50
CA PRO A 266 -5.67 -24.14 -7.12
C PRO A 266 -6.41 -25.11 -6.18
N GLY A 267 -7.67 -24.81 -5.87
CA GLY A 267 -8.53 -25.64 -5.01
C GLY A 267 -8.57 -25.24 -3.54
N ASP A 268 -7.77 -24.26 -3.12
CA ASP A 268 -7.90 -23.65 -1.79
C ASP A 268 -9.23 -22.88 -1.69
N ASP A 269 -9.93 -23.02 -0.56
CA ASP A 269 -11.25 -22.41 -0.30
C ASP A 269 -11.16 -21.09 0.51
N TYR A 270 -9.95 -20.64 0.81
CA TYR A 270 -9.67 -19.40 1.52
C TYR A 270 -9.19 -18.29 0.57
N PRO A 271 -9.49 -17.02 0.89
CA PRO A 271 -9.02 -15.89 0.11
C PRO A 271 -7.50 -15.68 0.27
N GLY A 272 -6.82 -15.37 -0.83
CA GLY A 272 -5.38 -15.14 -0.83
C GLY A 272 -4.85 -14.74 -2.20
N LEU A 273 -3.54 -14.53 -2.26
CA LEU A 273 -2.78 -14.30 -3.48
C LEU A 273 -2.62 -15.63 -4.23
N PRO A 274 -3.20 -15.80 -5.43
CA PRO A 274 -3.09 -17.04 -6.20
C PRO A 274 -1.72 -17.09 -6.87
N LEU A 275 -0.69 -17.58 -6.17
CA LEU A 275 0.71 -17.41 -6.60
C LEU A 275 1.00 -18.09 -7.94
N GLN A 276 0.37 -19.23 -8.21
CA GLN A 276 0.58 -19.95 -9.47
C GLN A 276 0.09 -19.15 -10.68
N GLU A 277 -1.01 -18.41 -10.53
CA GLU A 277 -1.58 -17.55 -11.56
C GLU A 277 -0.93 -16.16 -11.58
N ALA A 278 -0.50 -15.66 -10.42
CA ALA A 278 0.01 -14.31 -10.26
C ALA A 278 1.52 -14.19 -10.54
N LEU A 279 2.33 -15.19 -10.22
CA LEU A 279 3.78 -15.11 -10.36
C LEU A 279 4.21 -15.19 -11.82
N GLU A 280 4.86 -14.14 -12.31
CA GLU A 280 5.43 -14.11 -13.66
C GLU A 280 6.94 -14.31 -13.68
N GLU A 281 7.64 -13.77 -12.69
CA GLU A 281 9.09 -13.85 -12.61
C GLU A 281 9.57 -13.68 -11.16
N ILE A 282 10.63 -14.38 -10.79
CA ILE A 282 11.49 -14.04 -9.65
C ILE A 282 12.82 -13.60 -10.20
N ILE A 283 13.16 -12.33 -10.00
CA ILE A 283 14.44 -11.77 -10.41
C ILE A 283 15.40 -11.90 -9.23
N ILE A 284 16.50 -12.63 -9.41
CA ILE A 284 17.60 -12.62 -8.45
C ILE A 284 18.39 -11.33 -8.65
N GLY A 285 18.46 -10.52 -7.60
CA GLY A 285 19.18 -9.25 -7.62
C GLY A 285 20.69 -9.44 -7.81
N PRO A 286 21.42 -8.34 -8.08
CA PRO A 286 22.86 -8.38 -8.24
C PRO A 286 23.57 -8.97 -7.01
N SER A 287 24.30 -10.07 -7.20
CA SER A 287 25.00 -10.77 -6.12
C SER A 287 26.11 -11.67 -6.66
N GLN A 288 27.20 -11.81 -5.92
CA GLN A 288 28.23 -12.81 -6.22
C GLN A 288 27.72 -14.25 -6.09
N TYR A 289 26.59 -14.44 -5.40
CA TYR A 289 25.95 -15.74 -5.18
C TYR A 289 24.68 -15.94 -6.02
N ALA A 290 24.47 -15.13 -7.07
CA ALA A 290 23.22 -15.13 -7.83
C ALA A 290 22.83 -16.52 -8.39
N GLU A 291 23.80 -17.33 -8.83
CA GLU A 291 23.51 -18.71 -9.29
C GLU A 291 23.04 -19.63 -8.18
N VAL A 292 23.68 -19.56 -7.01
CA VAL A 292 23.30 -20.38 -5.85
C VAL A 292 21.90 -20.00 -5.39
N ILE A 293 21.60 -18.70 -5.32
CA ILE A 293 20.27 -18.19 -4.96
C ILE A 293 19.24 -18.64 -6.01
N ARG A 294 19.55 -18.48 -7.30
CA ARG A 294 18.66 -18.91 -8.39
C ARG A 294 18.33 -20.40 -8.29
N THR A 295 19.31 -21.26 -8.10
CA THR A 295 19.10 -22.70 -7.96
C THR A 295 18.21 -23.02 -6.74
N ALA A 296 18.41 -22.34 -5.62
CA ALA A 296 17.57 -22.52 -4.43
C ALA A 296 16.10 -22.13 -4.68
N TYR A 297 15.87 -21.00 -5.36
CA TYR A 297 14.53 -20.54 -5.69
C TYR A 297 13.81 -21.43 -6.71
N ILE A 298 14.54 -21.97 -7.70
CA ILE A 298 13.98 -22.94 -8.65
C ILE A 298 13.48 -24.17 -7.91
N LYS A 299 14.31 -24.74 -7.02
CA LYS A 299 13.92 -25.90 -6.20
C LYS A 299 12.73 -25.60 -5.31
N MET A 300 12.70 -24.42 -4.68
CA MET A 300 11.57 -23.99 -3.84
C MET A 300 10.27 -23.91 -4.63
N LEU A 301 10.29 -23.33 -5.82
CA LEU A 301 9.12 -23.26 -6.70
C LEU A 301 8.65 -24.66 -7.13
N GLU A 302 9.57 -25.58 -7.43
CA GLU A 302 9.25 -26.97 -7.75
C GLU A 302 8.60 -27.70 -6.56
N GLU A 303 9.12 -27.50 -5.35
CA GLU A 303 8.58 -28.09 -4.10
C GLU A 303 7.15 -27.65 -3.80
N ILE A 304 6.80 -26.39 -4.11
CA ILE A 304 5.43 -25.87 -3.94
C ILE A 304 4.53 -26.15 -5.17
N GLY A 305 5.00 -26.94 -6.13
CA GLY A 305 4.21 -27.43 -7.27
C GLY A 305 4.18 -26.51 -8.50
N ILE A 306 4.98 -25.45 -8.55
CA ILE A 306 5.07 -24.57 -9.72
C ILE A 306 5.90 -25.25 -10.81
N LYS A 307 5.21 -25.58 -11.92
CA LYS A 307 5.81 -26.24 -13.07
C LYS A 307 6.72 -25.29 -13.85
N HIS A 308 7.77 -25.84 -14.48
CA HIS A 308 8.73 -25.08 -15.28
C HIS A 308 9.41 -23.92 -14.53
N ALA A 309 9.60 -24.06 -13.21
CA ALA A 309 10.18 -23.05 -12.32
C ALA A 309 11.45 -22.37 -12.86
N ALA A 310 12.35 -23.12 -13.50
CA ALA A 310 13.58 -22.58 -14.07
C ALA A 310 13.38 -21.44 -15.08
N ARG A 311 12.21 -21.37 -15.74
CA ARG A 311 11.84 -20.29 -16.67
C ARG A 311 11.34 -19.03 -15.98
N LEU A 312 10.87 -19.17 -14.74
CA LEU A 312 10.35 -18.07 -13.93
C LEU A 312 11.46 -17.39 -13.12
N VAL A 313 12.65 -17.99 -12.98
CA VAL A 313 13.73 -17.41 -12.18
C VAL A 313 14.85 -16.89 -13.08
N SER A 314 15.01 -15.56 -13.10
CA SER A 314 16.05 -14.86 -13.85
C SER A 314 17.10 -14.24 -12.92
N LYS A 315 18.18 -13.71 -13.49
CA LYS A 315 19.21 -12.98 -12.75
C LYS A 315 19.33 -11.60 -13.34
N SER A 316 19.32 -10.60 -12.46
CA SER A 316 19.63 -9.24 -12.83
C SER A 316 21.05 -9.16 -13.39
N ASN A 317 21.18 -8.43 -14.50
CA ASN A 317 22.47 -8.08 -15.08
C ASN A 317 22.94 -6.67 -14.64
N ILE A 318 22.23 -6.03 -13.71
CA ILE A 318 22.63 -4.73 -13.18
C ILE A 318 23.93 -4.92 -12.38
N PRO A 319 25.01 -4.18 -12.68
CA PRO A 319 26.21 -4.23 -11.87
C PRO A 319 25.95 -3.54 -10.53
N LEU A 320 26.07 -4.27 -9.42
CA LEU A 320 26.22 -3.66 -8.10
C LEU A 320 27.71 -3.43 -7.84
N ARG A 321 28.07 -2.19 -7.48
CA ARG A 321 29.40 -1.85 -6.98
C ARG A 321 29.43 -1.97 -5.46
#